data_AF-A0A4Q5XW05-F1
#
_entry.id   AF-A0A4Q5XW05-F1
#
_cell.length_a   1.000
_cell.length_b   1.000
_cell.length_c   1.000
_cell.angle_alpha   90.00
_cell.angle_beta   90.00
_cell.angle_gamma   90.00
#
_symmetry.space_group_name_H-M   'P 1'
#
loop_
_entity.id
_entity.type
_entity.pdbx_description
1 polymer ?
#
loop_
_entity_poly.entity_id
_entity_poly.type
_entity_poly.pdbx_seq_one_letter_code
_entity_poly.pdbx_strand_id
1 'polypeptide(L)'
;MSVSTDPTASPEWEQARIEWYGQTKGDLQRLQEAVNAATPGSLPLDAIYAPMHDMAGLAGVLGYPLLGNIARGMIETLRKGANPLDDRMLMVAKAHLAALVALHAKDVRGEGGPAGVAVLAKLASIHA
;
A
#
# COMPACT_ATOMS: atom_id res chain seq x y z
N MET A 1 0.95 39.20 6.09
CA MET A 1 0.25 37.92 5.87
C MET A 1 1.31 36.89 5.53
N SER A 2 1.57 35.91 6.39
CA SER A 2 2.55 34.86 6.08
C SER A 2 1.90 33.91 5.09
N VAL A 3 2.40 33.88 3.86
CA VAL A 3 2.04 32.84 2.89
C VAL A 3 2.63 31.56 3.48
N SER A 4 1.79 30.70 4.05
CA SER A 4 2.21 29.36 4.43
C SER A 4 2.57 28.63 3.14
N THR A 5 3.83 28.68 2.74
CA THR A 5 4.35 27.85 1.66
C THR A 5 4.24 26.41 2.16
N ASP A 6 3.36 25.64 1.54
CA ASP A 6 3.27 24.19 1.79
C ASP A 6 4.67 23.60 1.66
N PRO A 7 5.29 23.13 2.76
CA PRO A 7 6.66 22.65 2.72
C PRO A 7 6.79 21.47 1.76
N THR A 8 5.72 20.69 1.56
CA THR A 8 5.70 19.53 0.65
C THR A 8 5.78 19.90 -0.84
N ALA A 9 5.75 21.20 -1.16
CA ALA A 9 5.95 21.74 -2.50
C ALA A 9 7.41 22.18 -2.78
N SER A 10 8.34 22.02 -1.83
CA SER A 10 9.75 22.35 -2.08
C SER A 10 10.43 21.33 -3.02
N PRO A 11 11.54 21.72 -3.69
CA PRO A 11 12.31 20.78 -4.51
C PRO A 11 12.83 19.57 -3.74
N GLU A 12 13.18 19.71 -2.46
CA GLU A 12 13.66 18.59 -1.64
C GLU A 12 12.54 17.55 -1.42
N TRP A 13 11.31 18.02 -1.22
CA TRP A 13 10.15 17.14 -1.06
C TRP A 13 9.76 16.44 -2.35
N GLU A 14 9.88 17.09 -3.50
CA GLU A 14 9.66 16.44 -4.79
C GLU A 14 10.72 15.37 -5.06
N GLN A 15 11.99 15.63 -4.73
CA GLN A 15 13.05 14.64 -4.84
C GLN A 15 12.78 13.42 -3.92
N ALA A 16 12.42 13.66 -2.66
CA ALA A 16 12.06 12.59 -1.71
C ALA A 16 10.87 11.76 -2.22
N ARG A 17 9.88 12.41 -2.86
CA ARG A 17 8.74 11.74 -3.49
C ARG A 17 9.18 10.82 -4.63
N ILE A 18 10.05 11.30 -5.51
CA ILE A 18 10.58 10.52 -6.64
C ILE A 18 11.37 9.30 -6.13
N GLU A 19 12.25 9.50 -5.14
CA GLU A 19 13.06 8.43 -4.56
C GLU A 19 12.20 7.36 -3.90
N TRP A 20 11.30 7.78 -3.01
CA TRP A 20 10.37 6.87 -2.33
C TRP A 20 9.49 6.13 -3.33
N TYR A 21 8.98 6.82 -4.35
CA TYR A 21 8.10 6.20 -5.34
C TYR A 21 8.86 5.19 -6.22
N GLY A 22 10.12 5.46 -6.56
CA GLY A 22 11.01 4.52 -7.23
C GLY A 22 11.32 3.29 -6.38
N GLN A 23 11.64 3.48 -5.10
CA GLN A 23 11.87 2.38 -4.15
C GLN A 23 10.61 1.52 -3.97
N THR A 24 9.46 2.17 -3.78
CA THR A 24 8.16 1.53 -3.62
C THR A 24 7.83 0.57 -4.77
N LYS A 25 8.22 0.91 -6.00
CA LYS A 25 8.05 0.01 -7.14
C LYS A 25 8.74 -1.34 -6.94
N GLY A 26 10.00 -1.31 -6.51
CA GLY A 26 10.77 -2.53 -6.25
C GLY A 26 10.26 -3.31 -5.05
N ASP A 27 9.81 -2.61 -4.01
CA ASP A 27 9.23 -3.23 -2.82
C ASP A 27 7.92 -3.95 -3.13
N LEU A 28 7.02 -3.29 -3.87
CA LEU A 28 5.76 -3.88 -4.32
C LEU A 28 5.99 -5.10 -5.24
N GLN A 29 6.96 -5.04 -6.14
CA GLN A 29 7.31 -6.17 -7.01
C GLN A 29 7.78 -7.38 -6.20
N ARG A 30 8.77 -7.19 -5.31
CA ARG A 30 9.30 -8.26 -4.45
C ARG A 30 8.22 -8.87 -3.56
N LEU A 31 7.36 -8.03 -2.99
CA LEU A 31 6.29 -8.50 -2.13
C LEU A 31 5.20 -9.25 -2.91
N GLN A 32 4.85 -8.77 -4.10
CA GLN A 32 3.89 -9.44 -4.99
C GLN A 32 4.40 -10.83 -5.41
N GLU A 33 5.69 -10.97 -5.73
CA GLU A 33 6.33 -12.25 -6.05
C GLU A 33 6.28 -13.21 -4.86
N ALA A 34 6.68 -12.75 -3.66
CA ALA A 34 6.65 -13.56 -2.45
C ALA A 34 5.24 -14.06 -2.11
N VAL A 35 4.24 -13.18 -2.18
CA VAL A 35 2.84 -13.54 -1.90
C VAL A 35 2.25 -14.46 -2.97
N ASN A 36 2.65 -14.31 -4.24
CA ASN A 36 2.19 -15.20 -5.32
C ASN A 36 2.80 -16.60 -5.23
N ALA A 37 4.05 -16.71 -4.79
CA ALA A 37 4.75 -17.99 -4.61
C ALA A 37 4.37 -18.71 -3.30
N ALA A 38 3.83 -17.98 -2.31
CA ALA A 38 3.48 -18.56 -1.02
C ALA A 38 2.35 -19.59 -1.10
N THR A 39 2.54 -20.70 -0.40
CA THR A 39 1.47 -21.65 -0.05
C THR A 39 0.87 -21.28 1.30
N PRO A 40 -0.36 -21.71 1.61
CA PRO A 40 -0.96 -21.50 2.93
C PRO A 40 -0.05 -22.03 4.04
N GLY A 41 0.12 -21.24 5.10
CA GLY A 41 0.99 -21.55 6.23
C GLY A 41 2.48 -21.32 5.99
N SER A 42 2.92 -20.89 4.80
CA SER A 42 4.35 -20.71 4.47
C SER A 42 4.88 -19.28 4.66
N LEU A 43 4.01 -18.28 4.61
CA LEU A 43 4.41 -16.87 4.64
C LEU A 43 4.08 -16.25 6.00
N PRO A 44 5.08 -15.83 6.80
CA PRO A 44 4.82 -15.14 8.06
C PRO A 44 4.22 -13.75 7.80
N LEU A 45 3.35 -13.29 8.70
CA LEU A 45 2.73 -11.97 8.63
C LEU A 45 3.76 -10.84 8.49
N ASP A 46 4.89 -10.97 9.17
CA ASP A 46 5.95 -9.96 9.20
C ASP A 46 6.54 -9.63 7.82
N ALA A 47 6.56 -10.62 6.91
CA ALA A 47 7.02 -10.43 5.53
C ALA A 47 6.16 -9.42 4.73
N ILE A 48 4.89 -9.24 5.12
CA ILE A 48 3.98 -8.24 4.55
C ILE A 48 3.89 -7.01 5.44
N TYR A 49 3.89 -7.20 6.76
CA TYR A 49 3.59 -6.14 7.72
C TYR A 49 4.60 -4.98 7.62
N ALA A 50 5.90 -5.25 7.68
CA ALA A 50 6.94 -4.22 7.66
C ALA A 50 6.86 -3.29 6.42
N PRO A 51 6.92 -3.79 5.17
CA PRO A 51 6.88 -2.92 3.99
C PRO A 51 5.56 -2.14 3.86
N MET A 52 4.45 -2.70 4.35
CA MET A 52 3.14 -2.06 4.26
C MET A 52 2.89 -1.04 5.37
N HIS A 53 3.48 -1.26 6.55
CA HIS A 53 3.51 -0.28 7.61
C HIS A 53 4.29 0.97 7.18
N ASP A 54 5.45 0.80 6.57
CA ASP A 54 6.27 1.91 6.07
C ASP A 54 5.54 2.69 4.98
N MET A 55 4.93 1.98 4.02
CA MET A 55 4.08 2.61 3.00
C MET A 55 2.91 3.38 3.62
N ALA A 56 2.20 2.81 4.58
CA ALA A 56 1.07 3.46 5.24
C ALA A 56 1.47 4.73 6.02
N GLY A 57 2.70 4.80 6.51
CA GLY A 57 3.26 5.97 7.19
C GLY A 57 3.69 7.08 6.24
N LEU A 58 4.38 6.74 5.14
CA LEU A 58 4.99 7.73 4.24
C LEU A 58 4.07 8.20 3.12
N ALA A 59 3.19 7.34 2.60
CA ALA A 59 2.44 7.62 1.38
C ALA A 59 1.57 8.88 1.49
N GLY A 60 0.93 9.13 2.64
CA GLY A 60 0.13 10.34 2.85
C GLY A 60 0.95 11.63 2.80
N VAL A 61 2.11 11.63 3.47
CA VAL A 61 3.05 12.77 3.47
C VAL A 61 3.58 13.05 2.06
N LEU A 62 3.78 12.00 1.28
CA LEU A 62 4.29 12.05 -0.09
C LEU A 62 3.18 12.18 -1.15
N GLY A 63 1.95 12.54 -0.77
CA GLY A 63 0.86 12.85 -1.70
C GLY A 63 0.19 11.65 -2.38
N TYR A 64 0.34 10.45 -1.81
CA TYR A 64 -0.31 9.20 -2.22
C TYR A 64 -1.18 8.59 -1.11
N PRO A 65 -2.08 9.36 -0.47
CA PRO A 65 -2.87 8.86 0.66
C PRO A 65 -3.72 7.62 0.31
N LEU A 66 -4.19 7.49 -0.95
CA LEU A 66 -4.88 6.28 -1.39
C LEU A 66 -4.02 5.01 -1.24
N LEU A 67 -2.74 5.05 -1.64
CA LEU A 67 -1.84 3.91 -1.48
C LEU A 67 -1.64 3.57 0.01
N GLY A 68 -1.45 4.59 0.84
CA GLY A 68 -1.31 4.42 2.29
C GLY A 68 -2.57 3.82 2.93
N ASN A 69 -3.76 4.21 2.49
CA ASN A 69 -5.03 3.68 2.99
C ASN A 69 -5.22 2.21 2.60
N ILE A 70 -4.84 1.82 1.39
CA ILE A 70 -4.88 0.42 0.95
C ILE A 70 -3.88 -0.42 1.76
N ALA A 71 -2.65 0.05 1.94
CA ALA A 71 -1.64 -0.63 2.75
C ALA A 71 -2.10 -0.82 4.20
N ARG A 72 -2.68 0.24 4.80
CA ARG A 72 -3.26 0.20 6.16
C ARG A 72 -4.40 -0.81 6.26
N GLY A 73 -5.36 -0.77 5.34
CA GLY A 73 -6.47 -1.71 5.31
C GLY A 73 -6.01 -3.17 5.20
N MET A 74 -4.95 -3.43 4.43
CA MET A 74 -4.37 -4.76 4.35
C MET A 74 -3.78 -5.21 5.70
N ILE A 75 -2.90 -4.42 6.31
CA ILE A 75 -2.24 -4.82 7.57
C ILE A 75 -3.26 -4.98 8.71
N GLU A 76 -4.29 -4.13 8.78
CA GLU A 76 -5.33 -4.23 9.81
C GLU A 76 -6.15 -5.50 9.68
N THR A 77 -6.42 -5.94 8.46
CA THR A 77 -7.11 -7.22 8.22
C THR A 77 -6.20 -8.40 8.51
N LEU A 78 -4.95 -8.39 8.02
CA LEU A 78 -4.04 -9.50 8.22
C LEU A 78 -3.65 -9.69 9.71
N ARG A 79 -3.55 -8.63 10.50
CA ARG A 79 -3.27 -8.72 11.94
C ARG A 79 -4.34 -9.44 12.76
N LYS A 80 -5.56 -9.58 12.23
CA LYS A 80 -6.67 -10.28 12.89
C LYS A 80 -6.75 -11.77 12.52
N GLY A 81 -5.94 -12.21 11.56
CA GLY A 81 -5.96 -13.58 11.04
C GLY A 81 -4.86 -14.48 11.59
N ALA A 82 -4.71 -15.64 10.95
CA ALA A 82 -3.66 -16.61 11.23
C ALA A 82 -2.24 -16.06 10.96
N ASN A 83 -1.26 -16.58 11.71
CA ASN A 83 0.15 -16.33 11.43
C ASN A 83 0.93 -17.64 11.65
N PRO A 84 1.55 -18.23 10.62
CA PRO A 84 1.65 -17.76 9.22
C PRO A 84 0.30 -17.66 8.48
N LEU A 85 0.29 -16.95 7.35
CA LEU A 85 -0.93 -16.64 6.59
C LEU A 85 -1.63 -17.90 6.05
N ASP A 86 -2.94 -18.01 6.29
CA ASP A 86 -3.80 -19.03 5.69
C ASP A 86 -4.28 -18.67 4.27
N ASP A 87 -5.08 -19.54 3.65
CA ASP A 87 -5.64 -19.34 2.31
C ASP A 87 -6.40 -18.01 2.16
N ARG A 88 -7.26 -17.69 3.14
CA ARG A 88 -8.08 -16.48 3.11
C ARG A 88 -7.19 -15.24 3.16
N MET A 89 -6.19 -15.25 4.03
CA MET A 89 -5.27 -14.14 4.19
C MET A 89 -4.36 -13.95 2.98
N LEU A 90 -3.87 -15.03 2.37
CA LEU A 90 -3.14 -14.93 1.11
C LEU A 90 -3.99 -14.33 0.00
N MET A 91 -5.28 -14.69 -0.08
CA MET A 91 -6.21 -14.09 -1.04
C MET A 91 -6.40 -12.58 -0.79
N VAL A 92 -6.57 -12.17 0.47
CA VAL A 92 -6.66 -10.74 0.85
C VAL A 92 -5.37 -10.00 0.47
N ALA A 93 -4.21 -10.55 0.81
CA ALA A 93 -2.91 -9.96 0.50
C ALA A 93 -2.71 -9.78 -1.02
N LYS A 94 -3.02 -10.81 -1.82
CA LYS A 94 -2.96 -10.77 -3.28
C LYS A 94 -3.83 -9.66 -3.87
N ALA A 95 -5.06 -9.51 -3.38
CA ALA A 95 -5.98 -8.50 -3.87
C ALA A 95 -5.51 -7.05 -3.59
N HIS A 96 -5.00 -6.80 -2.38
CA HIS A 96 -4.48 -5.48 -2.01
C HIS A 96 -3.20 -5.14 -2.77
N LEU A 97 -2.27 -6.09 -2.89
CA LEU A 97 -1.03 -5.88 -3.66
C LEU A 97 -1.31 -5.65 -5.13
N ALA A 98 -2.25 -6.38 -5.73
CA ALA A 98 -2.65 -6.14 -7.12
C ALA A 98 -3.19 -4.70 -7.31
N ALA A 99 -3.99 -4.21 -6.36
CA ALA A 99 -4.48 -2.83 -6.38
C ALA A 99 -3.33 -1.81 -6.22
N LEU A 100 -2.43 -2.02 -5.26
CA LEU A 100 -1.27 -1.15 -5.02
C LEU A 100 -0.35 -1.09 -6.25
N VAL A 101 -0.02 -2.23 -6.85
CA VAL A 101 0.82 -2.31 -8.07
C VAL A 101 0.14 -1.57 -9.23
N ALA A 102 -1.17 -1.76 -9.42
CA ALA A 102 -1.90 -1.13 -10.51
C ALA A 102 -2.05 0.40 -10.34
N LEU A 103 -2.29 0.87 -9.11
CA LEU A 103 -2.40 2.30 -8.80
C LEU A 103 -1.04 2.98 -8.81
N HIS A 104 -0.02 2.31 -8.27
CA HIS A 104 1.37 2.75 -8.38
C HIS A 104 1.75 2.90 -9.84
N ALA A 105 1.58 1.89 -10.69
CA ALA A 105 1.93 1.97 -12.12
C ALA A 105 1.25 3.11 -12.90
N LYS A 106 0.15 3.67 -12.40
CA LYS A 106 -0.61 4.78 -13.00
C LYS A 106 -0.31 6.15 -12.38
N ASP A 107 0.64 6.23 -11.45
CA ASP A 107 0.96 7.45 -10.68
C ASP A 107 -0.30 8.10 -10.07
N VAL A 108 -1.17 7.30 -9.44
CA VAL A 108 -2.41 7.83 -8.85
C VAL A 108 -2.10 8.62 -7.57
N ARG A 109 -2.11 9.95 -7.70
CA ARG A 109 -1.91 10.90 -6.59
C ARG A 109 -3.22 11.21 -5.84
N GLY A 110 -3.06 11.69 -4.62
CA GLY A 110 -4.17 12.05 -3.74
C GLY A 110 -5.06 10.85 -3.42
N GLU A 111 -6.36 11.10 -3.29
CA GLU A 111 -7.36 10.09 -2.93
C GLU A 111 -7.82 9.23 -4.14
N GLY A 112 -7.34 9.51 -5.36
CA GLY A 112 -7.77 8.82 -6.59
C GLY A 112 -9.23 9.06 -7.01
N GLY A 113 -9.92 10.01 -6.37
CA GLY A 113 -11.29 10.41 -6.72
C GLY A 113 -12.31 9.26 -6.61
N PRO A 114 -13.39 9.28 -7.41
CA PRO A 114 -14.42 8.23 -7.37
C PRO A 114 -13.87 6.82 -7.63
N ALA A 115 -12.83 6.69 -8.46
CA ALA A 115 -12.18 5.42 -8.73
C ALA A 115 -11.44 4.89 -7.49
N GLY A 116 -10.70 5.74 -6.77
CA GLY A 116 -10.04 5.38 -5.52
C GLY A 116 -11.03 4.91 -4.46
N VAL A 117 -12.15 5.62 -4.30
CA VAL A 117 -13.25 5.21 -3.41
C VAL A 117 -13.80 3.84 -3.79
N ALA A 118 -14.04 3.59 -5.09
CA ALA A 118 -14.53 2.30 -5.56
C ALA A 118 -13.55 1.16 -5.30
N VAL A 119 -12.23 1.39 -5.46
CA VAL A 119 -11.19 0.42 -5.13
C VAL A 119 -11.20 0.10 -3.64
N LEU A 120 -11.22 1.11 -2.76
CA LEU A 120 -11.29 0.91 -1.32
C LEU A 120 -12.54 0.14 -0.90
N ALA A 121 -13.70 0.48 -1.44
CA ALA A 121 -14.95 -0.24 -1.18
C ALA A 121 -14.86 -1.71 -1.62
N LYS A 122 -14.27 -1.97 -2.79
CA LYS A 122 -14.07 -3.34 -3.27
C LYS A 122 -13.13 -4.13 -2.36
N LEU A 123 -12.04 -3.53 -1.91
CA LEU A 123 -11.08 -4.17 -0.99
C LEU A 123 -11.67 -4.39 0.41
N ALA A 124 -12.50 -3.47 0.91
CA ALA A 124 -13.22 -3.68 2.17
C ALA A 124 -14.22 -4.85 2.06
N SER A 125 -14.87 -5.04 0.91
CA SER A 125 -15.85 -6.13 0.72
C SER A 125 -15.26 -7.54 0.80
N ILE A 126 -13.95 -7.70 0.60
CA ILE A 126 -13.27 -9.00 0.71
C ILE A 126 -12.74 -9.27 2.13
N HIS A 127 -12.87 -8.31 3.04
CA HIS A 127 -12.56 -8.51 4.46
C HIS A 127 -13.70 -9.20 5.22
N ALA A 128 -14.94 -9.10 4.70
CA ALA A 128 -16.17 -9.65 5.29
C ALA A 128 -16.14 -11.19 5.41
#